data_AF-A0A973CZ66-F1
#
_entry.id   AF-A0A973CZ66-F1
#
_cell.length_a   1.000
_cell.length_b   1.000
_cell.length_c   1.000
_cell.angle_alpha   90.00
_cell.angle_beta   90.00
_cell.angle_gamma   90.00
#
_symmetry.space_group_name_H-M   'P 1'
#
loop_
_entity.id
_entity.type
_entity.pdbx_description
1 polymer ?
#
loop_
_entity_poly.entity_id
_entity_poly.type
_entity_poly.pdbx_seq_one_letter_code
_entity_poly.pdbx_strand_id
1 'polypeptide(L)'
;TETDFTPRQPLDNASLLDLFSWDENTFLKHTEGNPIRRTGYESWLRNIAVALGNAPTSIEIIEALKQRLPSTSELVREHIEWALVQHKQ
;
A
#
# COMPACT_ATOMS: atom_id res chain seq x y z
N THR A 1 29.45 -17.90 -5.33
CA THR A 1 29.41 -16.42 -5.22
C THR A 1 27.97 -16.03 -5.05
N GLU A 2 27.62 -15.65 -3.83
CA GLU A 2 26.26 -15.52 -3.33
C GLU A 2 25.81 -14.05 -3.46
N THR A 3 25.47 -13.66 -4.70
CA THR A 3 24.94 -12.31 -5.02
C THR A 3 23.41 -12.31 -5.23
N ASP A 4 22.75 -13.44 -4.98
CA ASP A 4 21.31 -13.60 -5.14
C ASP A 4 20.49 -13.16 -3.91
N PHE A 5 21.16 -12.87 -2.79
CA PHE A 5 20.53 -12.46 -1.53
C PHE A 5 20.85 -11.01 -1.11
N THR A 6 21.40 -10.20 -2.01
CA THR A 6 21.43 -8.75 -1.76
C THR A 6 19.99 -8.22 -1.78
N PRO A 7 19.55 -7.43 -0.78
CA PRO A 7 18.26 -6.76 -0.81
C PRO A 7 18.24 -5.78 -1.98
N ARG A 8 17.77 -6.26 -3.11
CA ARG A 8 17.30 -5.41 -4.19
C ARG A 8 15.91 -5.03 -3.75
N GLN A 9 15.69 -3.79 -3.32
CA GLN A 9 14.59 -2.95 -3.82
C GLN A 9 14.23 -1.78 -2.89
N PRO A 10 13.63 -0.72 -3.45
CA PRO A 10 13.12 0.45 -2.72
C PRO A 10 11.97 0.16 -1.73
N LEU A 11 11.56 -1.10 -1.54
CA LEU A 11 10.50 -1.47 -0.58
C LEU A 11 10.98 -1.38 0.88
N ASP A 12 12.24 -1.71 1.17
CA ASP A 12 12.73 -1.84 2.54
C ASP A 12 12.82 -0.50 3.31
N ASN A 13 12.86 0.62 2.59
CA ASN A 13 12.99 1.97 3.17
C ASN A 13 11.77 2.88 2.92
N ALA A 14 10.75 2.40 2.19
CA ALA A 14 9.58 3.20 1.87
C ALA A 14 8.57 3.16 3.03
N SER A 15 7.95 4.30 3.34
CA SER A 15 6.86 4.34 4.31
C SER A 15 5.60 3.70 3.72
N LEU A 16 4.66 3.29 4.59
CA LEU A 16 3.35 2.80 4.13
C LEU A 16 2.61 3.86 3.31
N LEU A 17 2.79 5.15 3.61
CA LEU A 17 2.20 6.25 2.84
C LEU A 17 2.80 6.32 1.43
N ASP A 18 4.12 6.18 1.31
CA ASP A 18 4.80 6.16 0.00
C ASP A 18 4.31 4.98 -0.85
N LEU A 19 4.27 3.78 -0.26
CA LEU A 19 3.81 2.57 -0.92
C LEU A 19 2.32 2.64 -1.30
N PHE A 20 1.50 3.27 -0.46
CA PHE A 20 0.09 3.50 -0.73
C PHE A 20 -0.13 4.55 -1.82
N SER A 21 0.82 5.45 -2.05
CA SER A 21 0.76 6.52 -3.05
C SER A 21 1.05 6.04 -4.47
N TRP A 22 1.69 4.87 -4.63
CA TRP A 22 2.01 4.31 -5.94
C TRP A 22 0.76 4.12 -6.80
N ASP A 23 0.90 4.36 -8.10
CA ASP A 23 -0.06 3.91 -9.10
C ASP A 23 0.29 2.49 -9.59
N GLU A 24 -0.58 1.90 -10.40
CA GLU A 24 -0.39 0.53 -10.90
C GLU A 24 0.91 0.40 -11.71
N ASN A 25 1.24 1.40 -12.52
CA ASN A 25 2.45 1.40 -13.33
C ASN A 25 3.72 1.41 -12.47
N THR A 26 3.73 2.22 -11.41
CA THR A 26 4.82 2.28 -10.43
C THR A 26 4.95 0.94 -9.71
N PHE A 27 3.84 0.36 -9.24
CA PHE A 27 3.84 -0.98 -8.65
C PHE A 27 4.44 -2.02 -9.61
N LEU A 28 3.98 -2.08 -10.86
CA LEU A 28 4.47 -3.06 -11.84
C LEU A 28 5.96 -2.90 -12.13
N LYS A 29 6.44 -1.66 -12.27
CA LYS A 29 7.85 -1.35 -12.52
C LYS A 29 8.73 -1.72 -11.32
N HIS A 30 8.32 -1.35 -10.11
CA HIS A 30 9.12 -1.58 -8.91
C HIS A 30 9.09 -3.03 -8.41
N THR A 31 8.06 -3.80 -8.77
CA THR A 31 7.91 -5.21 -8.38
C THR A 31 8.28 -6.19 -9.50
N GLU A 32 8.83 -5.72 -10.62
CA GLU A 32 9.30 -6.57 -11.70
C GLU A 32 10.37 -7.56 -11.19
N GLY A 33 10.17 -8.85 -11.48
CA GLY A 33 11.03 -9.93 -10.98
C GLY A 33 10.86 -10.26 -9.49
N ASN A 34 10.02 -9.55 -8.74
CA ASN A 34 9.74 -9.82 -7.33
C ASN A 34 8.48 -10.72 -7.18
N PRO A 35 8.51 -11.78 -6.35
CA PRO A 35 7.35 -12.59 -5.98
C PRO A 35 6.08 -11.81 -5.61
N ILE A 36 6.21 -10.62 -5.03
CA ILE A 36 5.09 -9.77 -4.61
C ILE A 36 4.18 -9.34 -5.77
N ARG A 37 4.71 -9.29 -6.99
CA ARG A 37 3.93 -8.94 -8.19
C ARG A 37 2.77 -9.91 -8.43
N ARG A 38 2.87 -11.16 -7.96
CA ARG A 38 1.79 -12.17 -8.06
C ARG A 38 0.54 -11.82 -7.25
N THR A 39 0.67 -10.98 -6.22
CA THR A 39 -0.46 -10.52 -5.40
C THR A 39 -1.39 -9.60 -6.20
N GLY A 40 -0.85 -8.87 -7.17
CA GLY A 40 -1.59 -7.87 -7.95
C GLY A 40 -1.78 -6.55 -7.20
N TYR A 41 -2.01 -5.48 -7.97
CA TYR A 41 -2.02 -4.10 -7.48
C TYR A 41 -3.19 -3.80 -6.53
N GLU A 42 -4.39 -4.31 -6.81
CA GLU A 42 -5.55 -4.09 -5.92
C GLU A 42 -5.36 -4.75 -4.55
N SER A 43 -4.89 -6.00 -4.53
CA SER A 43 -4.59 -6.71 -3.28
C SER A 43 -3.44 -6.06 -2.51
N TRP A 44 -2.47 -5.48 -3.20
CA TRP A 44 -1.41 -4.67 -2.61
C TRP A 44 -1.99 -3.45 -1.88
N LEU A 45 -2.82 -2.65 -2.56
CA LEU A 45 -3.47 -1.49 -1.95
C LEU A 45 -4.37 -1.88 -0.77
N ARG A 46 -5.17 -2.94 -0.92
CA ARG A 46 -6.01 -3.47 0.16
C ARG A 46 -5.18 -3.79 1.40
N ASN A 47 -4.06 -4.50 1.24
CA ASN A 47 -3.20 -4.87 2.35
C ASN A 47 -2.60 -3.64 3.05
N ILE A 48 -2.19 -2.63 2.28
CA ILE A 48 -1.66 -1.39 2.85
C ILE A 48 -2.75 -0.57 3.54
N ALA A 49 -3.97 -0.51 2.99
CA ALA A 49 -5.10 0.15 3.65
C ALA A 49 -5.38 -0.47 5.04
N VAL A 50 -5.35 -1.80 5.15
CA VAL A 50 -5.47 -2.49 6.43
C VAL A 50 -4.31 -2.14 7.37
N ALA A 51 -3.08 -2.12 6.87
CA ALA A 51 -1.91 -1.74 7.67
C ALA A 51 -1.99 -0.30 8.18
N LEU A 52 -2.48 0.63 7.36
CA LEU A 52 -2.71 2.02 7.74
C LEU A 52 -3.81 2.14 8.80
N GLY A 53 -4.90 1.39 8.69
CA GLY A 53 -5.97 1.37 9.71
C GLY A 53 -5.51 0.81 11.07
N ASN A 54 -4.49 -0.05 11.07
CA ASN A 54 -3.87 -0.57 12.31
C ASN A 54 -2.80 0.35 12.89
N ALA A 55 -2.36 1.38 12.17
CA ALA A 55 -1.32 2.29 12.61
C ALA A 55 -1.86 3.36 13.58
N PRO A 56 -1.01 3.99 14.40
CA PRO A 56 -1.41 5.15 15.21
C PRO A 56 -2.03 6.25 14.35
N THR A 57 -3.10 6.86 14.85
CA THR A 57 -3.82 7.90 14.11
C THR A 57 -2.91 9.10 13.81
N SER A 58 -2.87 9.48 12.54
CA SER A 58 -2.20 10.68 12.04
C SER A 58 -3.04 11.33 10.94
N ILE A 59 -2.91 12.64 10.80
CA ILE A 59 -3.64 13.42 9.78
C ILE A 59 -3.23 12.95 8.38
N GLU A 60 -1.94 12.67 8.19
CA GLU A 60 -1.36 12.19 6.94
C GLU A 60 -1.99 10.86 6.49
N ILE A 61 -2.22 9.93 7.42
CA ILE A 61 -2.88 8.65 7.13
C ILE A 61 -4.32 8.86 6.70
N ILE A 62 -5.08 9.65 7.46
CA ILE A 62 -6.50 9.93 7.15
C ILE A 62 -6.64 10.59 5.78
N GLU A 63 -5.78 11.56 5.46
CA GLU A 63 -5.84 12.25 4.17
C GLU A 63 -5.41 11.35 3.02
N ALA A 64 -4.37 10.52 3.18
CA ALA A 64 -3.98 9.55 2.16
C ALA A 64 -5.10 8.55 1.85
N LEU A 65 -5.78 8.03 2.88
CA LEU A 65 -6.93 7.13 2.74
C LEU A 65 -8.08 7.82 1.98
N LYS A 66 -8.46 9.05 2.36
CA LYS A 66 -9.54 9.80 1.69
C LYS A 66 -9.20 10.13 0.24
N GLN A 67 -7.98 10.55 -0.05
CA GLN A 67 -7.54 10.91 -1.41
C GLN A 67 -7.62 9.72 -2.37
N ARG A 68 -7.47 8.50 -1.86
CA ARG A 68 -7.50 7.28 -2.69
C ARG A 68 -8.92 6.76 -2.99
N LEU A 69 -9.94 7.09 -2.18
CA LEU A 69 -11.33 6.63 -2.36
C LEU A 69 -11.89 6.80 -3.80
N PRO A 70 -11.70 7.95 -4.49
CA PRO A 70 -12.33 8.16 -5.80
C PRO A 70 -11.77 7.28 -6.92
N SER A 71 -10.52 6.82 -6.79
CA SER A 71 -9.76 6.16 -7.86
C SER A 71 -9.51 4.67 -7.60
N THR A 72 -10.28 4.06 -6.70
CA THR A 72 -10.08 2.67 -6.28
C THR A 72 -11.31 1.79 -6.52
N SER A 73 -11.07 0.49 -6.65
CA SER A 73 -12.12 -0.51 -6.84
C SER A 73 -12.92 -0.76 -5.57
N GLU A 74 -14.08 -1.40 -5.70
CA GLU A 74 -14.98 -1.69 -4.58
C GLU A 74 -14.27 -2.46 -3.46
N LEU A 75 -13.45 -3.45 -3.82
CA LEU A 75 -12.65 -4.23 -2.87
C LEU A 75 -11.74 -3.35 -2.01
N VAL A 76 -10.97 -2.46 -2.63
CA VAL A 76 -10.04 -1.60 -1.90
C VAL A 76 -10.80 -0.52 -1.12
N ARG A 77 -11.91 -0.01 -1.68
CA ARG A 77 -12.76 1.00 -1.05
C ARG A 77 -13.29 0.52 0.31
N GLU A 78 -13.82 -0.69 0.38
CA GLU A 78 -14.31 -1.28 1.64
C GLU A 78 -13.23 -1.25 2.74
N HIS A 79 -11.99 -1.55 2.39
CA HIS A 79 -10.88 -1.59 3.34
C HIS A 79 -10.38 -0.19 3.73
N ILE A 80 -10.43 0.77 2.80
CA ILE A 80 -10.15 2.18 3.10
C ILE A 80 -11.20 2.73 4.08
N GLU A 81 -12.48 2.45 3.83
CA GLU A 81 -13.57 2.88 4.70
C GLU A 81 -13.44 2.26 6.10
N TRP A 82 -13.13 0.97 6.18
CA TRP A 82 -12.82 0.31 7.45
C TRP A 82 -11.64 0.99 8.19
N ALA A 83 -10.55 1.30 7.49
CA ALA A 83 -9.39 1.98 8.08
C ALA A 83 -9.75 3.38 8.60
N LEU A 84 -10.54 4.15 7.85
CA LEU A 84 -11.04 5.45 8.29
C LEU A 84 -11.93 5.36 9.54
N VAL A 85 -12.63 4.24 9.75
CA VAL A 85 -13.40 4.00 10.98
C VAL A 85 -12.47 3.76 12.17
N GLN A 86 -11.35 3.03 12.00
CA GLN A 86 -10.39 2.77 13.09
C GLN A 86 -9.82 4.08 13.66
N HIS A 87 -9.57 5.08 12.81
CA HIS A 87 -9.04 6.38 13.25
C HIS A 87 -10.06 7.32 13.91
N LYS A 88 -11.33 6.90 14.04
CA LYS A 88 -12.38 7.65 14.75
C LYS A 88 -12.68 7.08 16.14
N GLN A 89 -12.08 5.94 16.50
CA GLN A 89 -12.22 5.29 17.80
C GLN A 89 -11.23 5.90 18.80
#